data_AF-A0A972RCH5-F1
#
_entry.id   AF-A0A972RCH5-F1
#
_cell.length_a   1.000
_cell.length_b   1.000
_cell.length_c   1.000
_cell.angle_alpha   90.00
_cell.angle_beta   90.00
_cell.angle_gamma   90.00
#
_symmetry.space_group_name_H-M   'P 1'
#
loop_
_entity.id
_entity.type
_entity.pdbx_description
1 polymer ?
#
loop_
_entity_poly.entity_id
_entity_poly.type
_entity_poly.pdbx_seq_one_letter_code
_entity_poly.pdbx_strand_id
1 'polypeptide(L)'
;MDISNLYISNDNLATLDALKNAADGTWINDATVTATLVDATGSPVTGQSWPLALPYVAGTNGRYQGILEDALGLAKKSGYTLKVIAMTGSGLKGYWEKSLRALVRR
;
A
#
# COMPACT_ATOMS: atom_id res chain seq x y z
N MET A 1 4.67 6.28 5.92
CA MET A 1 4.98 5.30 4.85
C MET A 1 6.47 5.39 4.51
N ASP A 2 7.27 4.51 5.10
CA ASP A 2 8.75 4.56 5.06
C ASP A 2 9.41 3.81 3.88
N ILE A 3 8.62 3.29 2.95
CA ILE A 3 9.16 2.67 1.75
C ILE A 3 9.22 3.71 0.63
N SER A 4 10.43 4.01 0.17
CA SER A 4 10.69 4.81 -1.03
C SER A 4 11.14 3.94 -2.22
N ASN A 5 11.48 2.68 -1.96
CA ASN A 5 12.06 1.76 -2.94
C ASN A 5 11.26 0.45 -3.01
N LEU A 6 11.00 -0.02 -4.23
CA LEU A 6 10.56 -1.38 -4.50
C LEU A 6 11.77 -2.22 -4.90
N TYR A 7 11.98 -3.35 -4.26
CA TYR A 7 13.04 -4.28 -4.63
C TYR A 7 12.51 -5.30 -5.62
N ILE A 8 13.13 -5.37 -6.79
CA ILE A 8 12.81 -6.31 -7.87
C ILE A 8 13.13 -7.73 -7.41
N SER A 9 12.25 -8.69 -7.72
CA SER A 9 12.38 -10.11 -7.34
C SER A 9 12.49 -10.32 -5.82
N ASN A 10 11.84 -9.46 -5.04
CA ASN A 10 11.71 -9.57 -3.59
C ASN A 10 10.26 -9.26 -3.23
N ASP A 11 9.76 -9.90 -2.18
CA ASP A 11 8.55 -9.44 -1.51
C ASP A 11 8.79 -8.07 -0.90
N ASN A 12 7.84 -7.15 -1.07
CA ASN A 12 7.86 -5.82 -0.47
C ASN A 12 6.66 -5.65 0.46
N LEU A 13 6.85 -5.00 1.60
CA LEU A 13 5.79 -4.84 2.60
C LEU A 13 5.04 -3.50 2.44
N ALA A 14 3.89 -3.48 1.80
CA ALA A 14 3.04 -2.29 1.81
C ALA A 14 2.51 -2.05 3.23
N THR A 15 2.61 -0.81 3.74
CA THR A 15 2.12 -0.45 5.07
C THR A 15 1.38 0.89 5.02
N LEU A 16 0.11 0.90 5.39
CA LEU A 16 -0.56 2.10 5.89
C LEU A 16 -0.40 2.11 7.41
N ASP A 17 0.17 3.17 7.96
CA ASP A 17 0.43 3.27 9.39
C ASP A 17 -0.36 4.43 10.00
N ALA A 18 -0.70 4.30 11.28
CA ALA A 18 -1.37 5.33 12.06
C ALA A 18 -2.69 5.84 11.46
N LEU A 19 -3.53 4.96 10.91
CA LEU A 19 -4.86 5.34 10.43
C LEU A 19 -5.74 5.80 11.60
N LYS A 20 -6.11 7.07 11.59
CA LYS A 20 -6.78 7.76 12.69
C LYS A 20 -7.89 8.67 12.16
N ASN A 21 -9.02 8.71 12.86
CA ASN A 21 -10.01 9.75 12.63
C ASN A 21 -9.45 11.08 13.20
N ALA A 22 -9.32 12.08 12.32
CA ALA A 22 -8.73 13.36 12.69
C ALA A 22 -9.66 14.22 13.57
N ALA A 23 -10.98 13.98 13.54
CA ALA A 23 -11.96 14.79 14.26
C ALA A 23 -11.98 14.49 15.76
N ASP A 24 -11.84 13.22 16.14
CA ASP A 24 -11.96 12.74 17.52
C ASP A 24 -10.66 12.09 18.05
N GLY A 25 -9.70 11.84 17.17
CA GLY A 25 -8.46 11.18 17.51
C GLY A 25 -8.58 9.68 17.77
N THR A 26 -9.66 9.04 17.35
CA THR A 26 -9.85 7.59 17.50
C THR A 26 -9.04 6.83 16.45
N TRP A 27 -8.34 5.77 16.84
CA TRP A 27 -7.68 4.86 15.89
C TRP A 27 -8.72 4.04 15.14
N ILE A 28 -8.56 3.93 13.83
CA ILE A 28 -9.45 3.14 12.98
C ILE A 28 -8.77 1.80 12.72
N ASN A 29 -9.27 0.75 13.38
CA ASN A 29 -8.70 -0.60 13.36
C ASN A 29 -9.59 -1.61 12.61
N ASP A 30 -10.74 -1.17 12.10
CA ASP A 30 -11.80 -1.98 11.47
C ASP A 30 -12.14 -1.52 10.03
N ALA A 31 -11.32 -0.65 9.43
CA ALA A 31 -11.48 -0.26 8.03
C ALA A 31 -11.14 -1.38 7.05
N THR A 32 -11.84 -1.39 5.91
CA THR A 32 -11.41 -2.10 4.71
C THR A 32 -10.34 -1.27 4.03
N VAL A 33 -9.09 -1.75 4.06
CA VAL A 33 -7.96 -1.07 3.44
C VAL A 33 -7.48 -1.87 2.24
N THR A 34 -7.32 -1.19 1.11
CA THR A 34 -6.83 -1.77 -0.13
C THR A 34 -5.73 -0.93 -0.74
N ALA A 35 -4.86 -1.59 -1.52
CA ALA A 35 -3.78 -0.95 -2.26
C ALA A 35 -3.75 -1.39 -3.71
N THR A 36 -3.33 -0.50 -4.60
CA THR A 36 -3.03 -0.78 -6.01
C THR A 36 -1.70 -0.15 -6.38
N LEU A 37 -0.76 -0.96 -6.88
CA LEU A 37 0.47 -0.44 -7.47
C LEU A 37 0.26 -0.18 -8.96
N VAL A 38 0.57 1.03 -9.40
CA VAL A 38 0.48 1.44 -10.80
C VAL A 38 1.82 1.91 -11.34
N ASP A 39 2.02 1.77 -12.65
CA ASP A 39 3.16 2.31 -13.38
C ASP A 39 3.01 3.82 -13.68
N ALA A 40 3.97 4.39 -14.41
CA ALA A 40 3.99 5.79 -14.80
C ALA A 40 2.82 6.21 -15.72
N THR A 41 2.15 5.26 -16.38
CA THR A 41 0.95 5.50 -17.19
C THR A 41 -0.34 5.45 -16.38
N GLY A 42 -0.25 5.02 -15.11
CA GLY A 42 -1.40 4.80 -14.23
C GLY A 42 -2.02 3.40 -14.37
N SER A 43 -1.40 2.50 -15.14
CA SER A 43 -1.87 1.13 -15.34
C SER A 43 -1.43 0.23 -14.17
N PRO A 44 -2.28 -0.69 -13.66
CA PRO A 44 -1.89 -1.63 -12.62
C PRO A 44 -0.71 -2.50 -13.05
N VAL A 45 0.27 -2.66 -12.16
CA VAL A 45 1.44 -3.52 -12.40
C VAL A 45 1.01 -4.98 -12.47
N THR A 46 1.55 -5.76 -13.42
CA THR A 46 1.26 -7.19 -13.54
C THR A 46 1.99 -8.02 -12.48
N GLY A 47 1.63 -9.30 -12.35
CA GLY A 47 2.26 -10.24 -11.41
C GLY A 47 1.49 -10.46 -10.10
N GLN A 48 0.45 -9.66 -9.85
CA GLN A 48 -0.45 -9.81 -8.71
C GLN A 48 -1.85 -9.29 -9.07
N SER A 49 -2.88 -9.81 -8.39
CA SER A 49 -4.26 -9.32 -8.52
C SER A 49 -4.48 -8.03 -7.75
N TRP A 50 -5.26 -7.11 -8.33
CA TRP A 50 -5.60 -5.83 -7.72
C TRP A 50 -7.12 -5.66 -7.60
N PRO A 51 -7.61 -4.95 -6.55
CA PRO A 51 -6.84 -4.36 -5.47
C PRO A 51 -6.32 -5.41 -4.46
N LEU A 52 -5.13 -5.17 -3.90
CA LEU A 52 -4.58 -5.96 -2.79
C LEU A 52 -5.26 -5.53 -1.49
N ALA A 53 -5.75 -6.49 -0.70
CA ALA A 53 -6.22 -6.20 0.65
C ALA A 53 -5.04 -6.00 1.61
N LEU A 54 -5.08 -4.96 2.44
CA LEU A 54 -4.16 -4.74 3.55
C LEU A 54 -4.91 -5.05 4.85
N PRO A 55 -4.80 -6.25 5.44
CA PRO A 55 -5.39 -6.55 6.75
C PRO A 55 -4.81 -5.67 7.87
N TYR A 56 -5.64 -5.41 8.88
CA TYR A 56 -5.22 -4.76 10.11
C TYR A 56 -4.25 -5.65 10.88
N VAL A 57 -3.19 -5.04 11.42
CA VAL A 57 -2.21 -5.72 12.28
C VAL A 57 -2.71 -5.66 13.72
N ALA A 58 -3.18 -6.79 14.25
CA ALA A 58 -3.73 -6.88 15.59
C ALA A 58 -2.77 -6.33 16.67
N GLY A 59 -3.31 -5.58 17.63
CA GLY A 59 -2.54 -4.97 18.72
C GLY A 59 -1.77 -3.70 18.34
N THR A 60 -2.04 -3.11 17.17
CA THR A 60 -1.41 -1.86 16.73
C THR A 60 -2.41 -0.70 16.69
N ASN A 61 -1.96 0.49 16.31
CA ASN A 61 -2.79 1.68 16.22
C ASN A 61 -2.96 2.07 14.74
N GLY A 62 -4.02 1.55 14.10
CA GLY A 62 -4.37 1.88 12.73
C GLY A 62 -3.34 1.42 11.69
N ARG A 63 -2.61 0.33 11.96
CA ARG A 63 -1.64 -0.23 11.02
C ARG A 63 -2.27 -1.32 10.17
N TYR A 64 -2.12 -1.20 8.86
CA TYR A 64 -2.59 -2.14 7.86
C TYR A 64 -1.43 -2.53 6.95
N GLN A 65 -1.26 -3.83 6.70
CA GLN A 65 -0.11 -4.34 5.97
C GLN A 65 -0.49 -5.41 4.96
N GLY A 66 0.27 -5.51 3.88
CA GLY A 66 0.10 -6.54 2.87
C GLY A 66 1.36 -6.69 2.03
N ILE A 67 1.50 -7.86 1.41
CA ILE A 67 2.66 -8.21 0.62
C ILE A 67 2.43 -7.81 -0.85
N LEU A 68 3.38 -7.07 -1.37
CA LEU A 68 3.60 -6.87 -2.80
C LEU A 68 4.55 -7.99 -3.24
N GLU A 69 4.03 -8.95 -3.99
CA GLU A 69 4.71 -10.21 -4.32
C GLU A 69 6.01 -9.97 -5.11
N ASP A 70 6.99 -10.86 -4.95
CA ASP A 70 8.24 -10.84 -5.72
C ASP A 70 8.04 -10.96 -7.24
N ALA A 71 6.91 -11.55 -7.65
CA ALA A 71 6.50 -11.77 -9.03
C ALA A 71 6.02 -10.51 -9.78
N LEU A 72 6.01 -9.34 -9.13
CA LEU A 72 5.59 -8.08 -9.77
C LEU A 72 6.44 -7.75 -11.00
N GLY A 73 5.77 -7.33 -12.08
CA GLY A 73 6.36 -6.93 -13.35
C GLY A 73 7.10 -5.58 -13.29
N LEU A 74 8.15 -5.51 -12.47
CA LEU A 74 8.91 -4.28 -12.21
C LEU A 74 10.07 -4.10 -13.20
N ALA A 75 10.21 -2.89 -13.73
CA ALA A 75 11.32 -2.49 -14.58
C ALA A 75 12.36 -1.70 -13.78
N LYS A 76 13.63 -2.07 -13.95
CA LYS A 76 14.76 -1.45 -13.23
C LYS A 76 14.82 0.07 -13.45
N LYS A 77 14.98 0.81 -12.35
CA LYS A 77 15.03 2.29 -12.28
C LYS A 77 13.73 3.01 -12.65
N SER A 78 12.64 2.30 -12.93
CA SER A 78 11.33 2.89 -13.20
C SER A 78 10.62 3.38 -11.94
N GLY A 79 9.75 4.38 -12.12
CA GLY A 79 8.88 4.93 -11.08
C GLY A 79 7.51 4.25 -11.06
N TYR A 80 6.96 4.11 -9.86
CA TYR A 80 5.66 3.51 -9.59
C TYR A 80 4.91 4.33 -8.55
N THR A 81 3.59 4.19 -8.49
CA THR A 81 2.76 4.82 -7.46
C THR A 81 1.93 3.76 -6.76
N LEU A 82 2.08 3.65 -5.44
CA LEU A 82 1.19 2.86 -4.59
C LEU A 82 0.01 3.74 -4.17
N LYS A 83 -1.18 3.38 -4.61
CA LYS A 83 -2.44 4.04 -4.24
C LYS A 83 -3.10 3.22 -3.14
N VAL A 84 -3.42 3.85 -2.02
CA VAL A 84 -4.05 3.19 -0.86
C VAL A 84 -5.38 3.85 -0.57
N ILE A 85 -6.41 3.04 -0.37
CA ILE A 85 -7.76 3.46 -0.02
C ILE A 85 -8.15 2.79 1.29
N ALA A 86 -8.67 3.56 2.25
CA ALA A 86 -9.30 3.03 3.44
C ALA A 86 -10.78 3.43 3.45
N MET A 87 -11.67 2.49 3.76
CA MET A 87 -13.10 2.74 3.91
C MET A 87 -13.60 2.17 5.24
N THR A 88 -14.24 2.99 6.06
CA THR A 88 -14.88 2.54 7.29
C THR A 88 -16.30 2.05 7.02
N GLY A 89 -16.88 1.25 7.93
CA GLY A 89 -18.29 0.86 7.86
C GLY A 89 -19.26 2.06 7.90
N SER A 90 -18.83 3.21 8.43
CA SER A 90 -19.57 4.48 8.45
C SER A 90 -19.49 5.29 7.15
N GLY A 91 -18.75 4.79 6.14
CA GLY A 91 -18.59 5.46 4.84
C GLY A 91 -17.50 6.53 4.79
N LEU A 92 -16.69 6.69 5.84
CA LEU A 92 -15.52 7.56 5.79
C LEU A 92 -14.49 6.95 4.84
N LYS A 93 -13.92 7.78 3.97
CA LYS A 93 -12.95 7.36 2.96
C LYS A 93 -11.66 8.15 3.10
N GLY A 94 -10.55 7.42 3.19
CA GLY A 94 -9.20 7.96 3.09
C GLY A 94 -8.52 7.53 1.79
N TYR A 95 -7.67 8.41 1.24
CA TYR A 95 -6.90 8.18 0.02
C TYR A 95 -5.46 8.66 0.21
N TRP A 96 -4.49 7.82 -0.14
CA TRP A 96 -3.08 8.14 -0.09
C TRP A 96 -2.37 7.64 -1.33
N GLU A 97 -1.34 8.37 -1.75
CA GLU A 97 -0.42 7.93 -2.78
C GLU A 97 1.02 7.99 -2.27
N LYS A 98 1.83 7.04 -2.70
CA LYS A 98 3.26 7.02 -2.44
C LYS A 98 4.00 6.71 -3.73
N SER A 99 4.88 7.62 -4.15
CA SER A 99 5.82 7.37 -5.24
C SER A 99 6.95 6.44 -4.77
N LEU A 100 7.25 5.44 -5.59
CA LEU A 100 8.21 4.37 -5.34
C LEU A 100 9.14 4.22 -6.54
N ARG A 101 10.38 3.79 -6.29
CA ARG A 101 11.35 3.48 -7.36
C ARG A 101 11.78 2.02 -7.32
N ALA A 102 11.73 1.34 -8.46
CA ALA A 102 12.18 -0.04 -8.56
C ALA A 102 13.71 -0.15 -8.65
N LEU A 103 14.30 -0.92 -7.75
CA LEU A 103 15.74 -1.14 -7.62
C LEU A 103 16.04 -2.64 -7.52
N VAL A 104 17.24 -3.04 -7.95
CA VAL A 104 17.76 -4.40 -7.71
C VAL A 104 18.57 -4.34 -6.43
N ARG A 105 18.32 -5.27 -5.49
CA ARG A 105 19.14 -5.44 -4.30
C ARG A 105 20.49 -6.04 -4.71
N ARG A 106 21.60 -5.44 -4.25
CA ARG A 106 22.96 -5.94 -4.47
C ARG A 106 23.45 -6.66 -3.22
#